data_AF-A0A972FZQ3-F1
#
_entry.id   AF-A0A972FZQ3-F1
#
_cell.length_a   1.000
_cell.length_b   1.000
_cell.length_c   1.000
_cell.angle_alpha   90.00
_cell.angle_beta   90.00
_cell.angle_gamma   90.00
#
_symmetry.space_group_name_H-M   'P 1'
#
loop_
_entity.id
_entity.type
_entity.pdbx_description
1 polymer ?
#
loop_
_entity_poly.entity_id
_entity_poly.type
_entity_poly.pdbx_seq_one_letter_code
_entity_poly.pdbx_strand_id
1 'polypeptide(L)'
;MEIIKDCLEFLYFLSGPAIAVIAYLALSQIKVAKEQMEEQKRSLRVSSKRDALKLTSEQVTVYADKIIPLQSALKIKLKGEEINFLDKFEIEFEGDSIKVIPPKEDFDLQELIKAGSEFVSVANAMESFSTYFASGVADEKIAYLSLGSTFCDSMQMMAPILIPLSNDGRRFSATLRLYYIWGSRLEAETLEKQKRDIEKKLSSKKQTSVKVVGTNA
;
A
#
# COMPACT_ATOMS: atom_id res chain seq x y z
N MET A 1 42.02 -70.62 -4.34
CA MET A 1 41.96 -69.33 -3.63
C MET A 1 42.39 -68.16 -4.51
N GLU A 2 43.37 -68.33 -5.40
CA GLU A 2 43.88 -67.27 -6.30
C GLU A 2 42.84 -66.72 -7.27
N ILE A 3 42.04 -67.57 -7.95
CA ILE A 3 40.99 -67.12 -8.89
C ILE A 3 39.96 -66.18 -8.24
N ILE A 4 39.62 -66.42 -6.96
CA ILE A 4 38.68 -65.58 -6.22
C ILE A 4 39.31 -64.21 -5.95
N LYS A 5 40.60 -64.19 -5.63
CA LYS A 5 41.36 -62.96 -5.39
C LYS A 5 41.48 -62.12 -6.67
N ASP A 6 41.80 -62.72 -7.81
CA ASP A 6 41.92 -62.02 -9.09
C ASP A 6 40.58 -61.42 -9.53
N CYS A 7 39.48 -62.14 -9.30
CA CYS A 7 38.12 -61.63 -9.59
C CYS A 7 37.76 -60.44 -8.69
N LEU A 8 38.11 -60.50 -7.40
CA LEU A 8 37.92 -59.39 -6.45
C LEU A 8 38.78 -58.17 -6.79
N GLU A 9 40.03 -58.38 -7.20
CA GLU A 9 40.92 -57.29 -7.63
C GLU A 9 40.40 -56.62 -8.90
N PHE A 10 39.91 -57.39 -9.88
CA PHE A 10 39.30 -56.83 -11.09
C PHE A 10 38.04 -56.00 -10.77
N LEU A 11 37.16 -56.50 -9.91
CA LEU A 11 35.98 -55.76 -9.43
C LEU A 11 36.38 -54.49 -8.68
N TYR A 12 37.42 -54.56 -7.84
CA TYR A 12 37.95 -53.41 -7.13
C TYR A 12 38.47 -52.34 -8.09
N PHE A 13 39.24 -52.72 -9.12
CA PHE A 13 39.73 -51.80 -10.14
C PHE A 13 38.60 -51.17 -10.97
N LEU A 14 37.52 -51.90 -11.26
CA LEU A 14 36.37 -51.38 -12.00
C LEU A 14 35.46 -50.49 -11.15
N SER A 15 35.44 -50.69 -9.83
CA SER A 15 34.57 -49.96 -8.91
C SER A 15 34.86 -48.46 -8.87
N GLY A 16 36.15 -48.06 -8.95
CA GLY A 16 36.55 -46.66 -8.92
C GLY A 16 35.96 -45.84 -10.09
N PRO A 17 36.21 -46.23 -11.36
CA PRO A 17 35.60 -45.60 -12.52
C PRO A 17 34.07 -45.61 -12.48
N ALA A 18 33.45 -46.72 -12.06
CA ALA A 18 31.99 -46.82 -11.95
C ALA A 18 31.41 -45.81 -10.94
N ILE A 19 32.02 -45.70 -9.76
CA ILE A 19 31.63 -44.72 -8.73
C ILE A 19 31.81 -43.29 -9.27
N ALA A 20 32.91 -43.00 -9.98
CA ALA A 20 33.14 -41.68 -10.55
C ALA A 20 32.06 -41.28 -11.57
N VAL A 21 31.63 -42.22 -12.43
CA VAL A 21 30.53 -41.99 -13.38
C VAL A 21 29.21 -41.75 -12.64
N ILE A 22 28.89 -42.54 -11.63
CA ILE A 22 27.67 -42.36 -10.82
C ILE A 22 27.69 -41.00 -10.12
N ALA A 23 28.83 -40.61 -9.52
CA ALA A 23 28.99 -39.31 -8.88
C ALA A 23 28.84 -38.16 -9.87
N TYR A 24 29.39 -38.30 -11.08
CA TYR A 24 29.22 -37.32 -12.15
C TYR A 24 27.74 -37.16 -12.57
N LEU A 25 27.04 -38.27 -12.76
CA LEU A 25 25.60 -38.25 -13.09
C LEU A 25 24.78 -37.63 -11.95
N ALA A 26 25.09 -37.96 -10.69
CA ALA A 26 24.42 -37.38 -9.52
C ALA A 26 24.63 -35.86 -9.43
N LEU A 27 25.85 -35.38 -9.66
CA LEU A 27 26.15 -33.93 -9.69
C LEU A 27 25.42 -33.22 -10.84
N SER A 28 25.31 -33.86 -12.00
CA SER A 28 24.55 -33.33 -13.14
C SER A 28 23.05 -33.20 -12.79
N GLN A 29 22.46 -34.20 -12.15
CA GLN A 29 21.06 -34.15 -11.70
C GLN A 29 20.82 -33.03 -10.68
N ILE A 30 21.75 -32.82 -9.74
CA ILE A 30 21.66 -31.71 -8.76
C ILE A 30 21.66 -30.35 -9.49
N LYS A 31 22.49 -30.19 -10.52
CA LYS A 31 22.54 -28.95 -11.31
C LYS A 31 21.21 -28.69 -12.02
N VAL A 32 20.65 -29.71 -12.69
CA VAL A 32 19.35 -29.60 -13.39
C VAL A 32 18.22 -29.31 -12.39
N ALA A 33 18.20 -29.98 -11.24
CA ALA A 33 17.21 -29.74 -10.20
C ALA A 33 17.28 -28.29 -9.68
N LYS A 34 18.48 -27.72 -9.52
CA LYS A 34 18.66 -26.32 -9.13
C LYS A 34 18.10 -25.36 -10.18
N GLU A 35 18.40 -25.60 -11.46
CA GLU A 35 17.89 -24.79 -12.57
C GLU A 35 16.35 -24.84 -12.62
N GLN A 36 15.75 -26.02 -12.48
CA GLN A 36 14.29 -26.19 -12.41
C GLN A 36 13.67 -25.46 -11.22
N MET A 37 14.30 -25.51 -10.04
CA MET A 37 13.83 -24.76 -8.87
C MET A 37 13.87 -23.25 -9.09
N GLU A 38 14.90 -22.75 -9.79
CA GLU A 38 14.98 -21.32 -10.13
C GLU A 38 13.90 -20.91 -11.13
N GLU A 39 13.63 -21.72 -12.15
CA GLU A 39 12.54 -21.50 -13.10
C GLU A 39 11.17 -21.54 -12.42
N GLN A 40 10.93 -22.51 -11.53
CA GLN A 40 9.70 -22.58 -10.74
C GLN A 40 9.51 -21.35 -9.85
N LYS A 41 10.57 -20.87 -9.18
CA LYS A 41 10.52 -19.63 -8.39
C LYS A 41 10.20 -18.42 -9.25
N ARG A 42 10.76 -18.33 -10.46
CA ARG A 42 10.46 -17.23 -11.40
C ARG A 42 9.00 -17.31 -11.87
N SER A 43 8.54 -18.49 -12.27
CA SER A 43 7.16 -18.73 -12.68
C SER A 43 6.15 -18.38 -11.57
N LEU A 44 6.41 -18.84 -10.33
CA LEU A 44 5.60 -18.50 -9.17
C LEU A 44 5.54 -16.98 -8.95
N ARG A 45 6.69 -16.29 -8.97
CA ARG A 45 6.74 -14.83 -8.82
C ARG A 45 5.94 -14.09 -9.89
N VAL A 46 6.02 -14.54 -11.14
CA VAL A 46 5.26 -13.93 -12.26
C VAL A 46 3.77 -14.20 -12.08
N SER A 47 3.36 -15.41 -11.73
CA SER A 47 1.95 -15.75 -11.48
C SER A 47 1.40 -14.92 -10.31
N SER A 48 2.09 -14.89 -9.17
CA SER A 48 1.64 -14.12 -8.00
C SER A 48 1.49 -12.63 -8.31
N LYS A 49 2.43 -12.04 -9.09
CA LYS A 49 2.30 -10.65 -9.53
C LYS A 49 1.08 -10.45 -10.43
N ARG A 50 0.85 -11.35 -11.39
CA ARG A 50 -0.32 -11.28 -12.28
C ARG A 50 -1.62 -11.37 -11.48
N ASP A 51 -1.68 -12.28 -10.51
CA ASP A 51 -2.86 -12.50 -9.70
C ASP A 51 -3.13 -11.31 -8.78
N ALA A 52 -2.08 -10.70 -8.19
CA ALA A 52 -2.20 -9.45 -7.43
C ALA A 52 -2.71 -8.28 -8.29
N LEU A 53 -2.21 -8.13 -9.52
CA LEU A 53 -2.67 -7.09 -10.45
C LEU A 53 -4.11 -7.32 -10.90
N LYS A 54 -4.50 -8.58 -11.15
CA LYS A 54 -5.89 -8.93 -11.47
C LYS A 54 -6.82 -8.54 -10.31
N LEU A 55 -6.47 -8.94 -9.09
CA LEU A 55 -7.24 -8.59 -7.90
C LEU A 55 -7.32 -7.08 -7.69
N THR A 56 -6.22 -6.36 -7.95
CA THR A 56 -6.19 -4.90 -7.92
C THR A 56 -7.21 -4.30 -8.88
N SER A 57 -7.23 -4.76 -10.13
CA SER A 57 -8.21 -4.31 -11.14
C SER A 57 -9.65 -4.60 -10.74
N GLU A 58 -9.90 -5.77 -10.15
CA GLU A 58 -11.22 -6.14 -9.63
C GLU A 58 -11.65 -5.21 -8.49
N GLN A 59 -10.76 -4.93 -7.53
CA GLN A 59 -11.05 -4.02 -6.42
C GLN A 59 -11.24 -2.57 -6.88
N VAL A 60 -10.50 -2.11 -7.90
CA VAL A 60 -10.74 -0.78 -8.49
C VAL A 60 -12.14 -0.68 -9.09
N THR A 61 -12.59 -1.73 -9.77
CA THR A 61 -13.95 -1.80 -10.32
C THR A 61 -14.99 -1.81 -9.21
N VAL A 62 -14.78 -2.61 -8.16
CA VAL A 62 -15.66 -2.65 -6.97
C VAL A 62 -15.75 -1.28 -6.30
N TYR A 63 -14.64 -0.56 -6.20
CA TYR A 63 -14.62 0.79 -5.63
C TYR A 63 -15.52 1.74 -6.43
N ALA A 64 -15.36 1.75 -7.75
CA ALA A 64 -16.15 2.60 -8.64
C ALA A 64 -17.64 2.24 -8.61
N ASP A 65 -17.97 0.96 -8.69
CA ASP A 65 -19.35 0.49 -8.87
C ASP A 65 -20.14 0.43 -7.57
N LYS A 66 -19.48 0.24 -6.42
CA LYS A 66 -20.15 0.04 -5.12
C LYS A 66 -19.84 1.13 -4.12
N ILE A 67 -18.57 1.50 -3.95
CA ILE A 67 -18.15 2.41 -2.87
C ILE A 67 -18.50 3.85 -3.22
N ILE A 68 -18.21 4.32 -4.44
CA ILE A 68 -18.55 5.69 -4.86
C ILE A 68 -20.06 5.98 -4.74
N PRO A 69 -20.99 5.09 -5.15
CA PRO A 69 -22.42 5.30 -4.91
C PRO A 69 -22.79 5.41 -3.43
N LEU A 70 -22.22 4.55 -2.57
CA LEU A 70 -22.46 4.61 -1.13
C LEU A 70 -21.94 5.93 -0.52
N GLN A 71 -20.75 6.38 -0.92
CA GLN A 71 -20.20 7.67 -0.51
C GLN A 71 -21.09 8.83 -0.99
N SER A 72 -21.62 8.73 -2.20
CA SER A 72 -22.55 9.74 -2.75
C SER A 72 -23.86 9.78 -1.97
N ALA A 73 -24.42 8.62 -1.65
CA ALA A 73 -25.62 8.50 -0.82
C ALA A 73 -25.40 9.10 0.58
N LEU A 74 -24.27 8.80 1.22
CA LEU A 74 -23.88 9.40 2.49
C LEU A 74 -23.78 10.92 2.39
N LYS A 75 -23.08 11.45 1.37
CA LYS A 75 -22.96 12.91 1.16
C LYS A 75 -24.31 13.59 0.95
N ILE A 76 -25.21 12.98 0.16
CA ILE A 76 -26.57 13.49 -0.04
C ILE A 76 -27.33 13.51 1.30
N LYS A 77 -27.21 12.45 2.10
CA LYS A 77 -27.87 12.35 3.40
C LYS A 77 -27.34 13.38 4.39
N LEU A 78 -26.02 13.53 4.52
CA LEU A 78 -25.39 14.53 5.38
C LEU A 78 -25.84 15.95 5.01
N LYS A 79 -25.84 16.27 3.71
CA LYS A 79 -26.32 17.57 3.21
C LYS A 79 -27.81 17.79 3.49
N GLY A 80 -28.64 16.76 3.32
CA GLY A 80 -30.08 16.83 3.58
C GLY A 80 -30.44 17.04 5.05
N GLU A 81 -29.59 16.55 5.96
CA GLU A 81 -29.72 16.72 7.41
C GLU A 81 -28.92 17.92 7.96
N GLU A 82 -28.30 18.71 7.08
CA GLU A 82 -27.47 19.90 7.38
C GLU A 82 -26.24 19.60 8.28
N ILE A 83 -25.74 18.37 8.23
CA ILE A 83 -24.58 17.92 9.01
C ILE A 83 -23.29 18.38 8.33
N ASN A 84 -22.73 19.49 8.79
CA ASN A 84 -21.52 20.11 8.21
C ASN A 84 -20.29 20.09 9.12
N PHE A 85 -20.42 19.56 10.34
CA PHE A 85 -19.33 19.64 11.33
C PHE A 85 -18.15 18.71 10.98
N LEU A 86 -18.36 17.66 10.19
CA LEU A 86 -17.31 16.72 9.76
C LEU A 86 -16.24 17.37 8.88
N ASP A 87 -16.62 18.34 8.05
CA ASP A 87 -15.69 19.06 7.16
C ASP A 87 -14.78 20.04 7.92
N LYS A 88 -15.08 20.31 9.20
CA LYS A 88 -14.32 21.25 10.05
C LYS A 88 -13.18 20.58 10.82
N PHE A 89 -13.05 19.26 10.75
CA PHE A 89 -11.94 18.55 11.38
C PHE A 89 -10.68 18.69 10.53
N GLU A 90 -9.56 18.94 11.20
CA GLU A 90 -8.24 18.90 10.58
C GLU A 90 -7.58 17.55 10.87
N ILE A 91 -6.88 17.02 9.88
CA ILE A 91 -6.16 15.75 9.98
C ILE A 91 -4.70 16.00 9.72
N GLU A 92 -3.86 15.53 10.64
CA GLU A 92 -2.40 15.59 10.54
C GLU A 92 -1.83 14.17 10.56
N PHE A 93 -0.86 13.92 9.69
CA PHE A 93 -0.07 12.69 9.69
C PHE A 93 1.21 12.95 10.50
N GLU A 94 1.29 12.44 11.73
CA GLU A 94 2.42 12.65 12.63
C GLU A 94 3.11 11.33 12.95
N GLY A 95 4.35 11.19 12.46
CA GLY A 95 5.10 9.94 12.58
C GLY A 95 4.31 8.77 11.98
N ASP A 96 4.10 7.71 12.77
CA ASP A 96 3.34 6.52 12.38
C ASP A 96 1.85 6.56 12.80
N SER A 97 1.31 7.76 13.03
CA SER A 97 -0.06 7.94 13.54
C SER A 97 -0.85 9.01 12.79
N ILE A 98 -2.17 8.87 12.81
CA ILE A 98 -3.11 9.86 12.28
C ILE A 98 -3.73 10.60 13.45
N LYS A 99 -3.56 11.91 13.48
CA LYS A 99 -4.12 12.78 14.52
C LYS A 99 -5.32 13.53 13.96
N VAL A 100 -6.41 13.51 14.73
CA VAL A 100 -7.61 14.28 14.41
C VAL A 100 -7.69 15.47 15.35
N ILE A 101 -7.71 16.67 14.78
CA ILE A 101 -7.87 17.93 15.50
C ILE A 101 -9.35 18.32 15.42
N PRO A 102 -10.07 18.36 16.56
CA PRO A 102 -11.46 18.77 16.58
C PRO A 102 -11.61 20.26 16.28
N PRO A 103 -12.76 20.68 15.72
CA PRO A 103 -13.06 22.09 15.55
C PRO A 103 -13.16 22.81 16.90
N LYS A 104 -12.95 24.14 16.90
CA LYS A 104 -13.08 24.98 18.10
C LYS A 104 -14.53 25.22 18.51
N GLU A 105 -15.47 24.96 17.61
CA GLU A 105 -16.91 25.12 17.81
C GLU A 105 -17.49 23.84 18.41
N ASP A 106 -18.48 23.97 19.29
CA ASP A 106 -19.22 22.82 19.81
C ASP A 106 -19.93 22.10 18.66
N PHE A 107 -19.89 20.77 18.68
CA PHE A 107 -20.55 19.89 17.72
C PHE A 107 -21.26 18.76 18.43
N ASP A 108 -22.36 18.28 17.85
CA ASP A 108 -23.14 17.18 18.40
C ASP A 108 -23.01 15.91 17.53
N LEU A 109 -22.30 14.91 18.06
CA LEU A 109 -22.17 13.61 17.41
C LEU A 109 -23.50 12.86 17.30
N GLN A 110 -24.53 13.21 18.09
CA GLN A 110 -25.86 12.60 17.98
C GLN A 110 -26.52 12.92 16.64
N GLU A 111 -26.17 14.04 15.99
CA GLU A 111 -26.69 14.37 14.66
C GLU A 111 -26.28 13.32 13.62
N LEU A 112 -25.10 12.71 13.80
CA LEU A 112 -24.60 11.65 12.91
C LEU A 112 -25.50 10.41 12.91
N ILE A 113 -26.26 10.17 13.98
CA ILE A 113 -27.20 9.03 14.05
C ILE A 113 -28.20 9.08 12.91
N LYS A 114 -28.59 10.28 12.46
CA LYS A 114 -29.53 10.48 11.32
C LYS A 114 -28.98 9.95 9.99
N ALA A 115 -27.65 9.89 9.84
CA ALA A 115 -26.94 9.35 8.68
C ALA A 115 -26.17 8.06 9.02
N GLY A 116 -26.46 7.45 10.18
CA GLY A 116 -25.66 6.36 10.73
C GLY A 116 -25.68 5.11 9.86
N SER A 117 -26.82 4.82 9.20
CA SER A 117 -26.96 3.62 8.37
C SER A 117 -26.10 3.69 7.10
N GLU A 118 -26.08 4.84 6.46
CA GLU A 118 -25.28 5.17 5.29
C GLU A 118 -23.80 5.22 5.66
N PHE A 119 -23.47 5.82 6.81
CA PHE A 119 -22.10 5.87 7.32
C PHE A 119 -21.54 4.47 7.55
N VAL A 120 -22.27 3.61 8.27
CA VAL A 120 -21.86 2.22 8.54
C VAL A 120 -21.69 1.44 7.24
N SER A 121 -22.57 1.65 6.26
CA SER A 121 -22.48 1.01 4.95
C SER A 121 -21.20 1.39 4.21
N VAL A 122 -20.85 2.68 4.19
CA VAL A 122 -19.58 3.15 3.60
C VAL A 122 -18.39 2.60 4.38
N ALA A 123 -18.39 2.68 5.71
CA ALA A 123 -17.28 2.25 6.55
C ALA A 123 -16.96 0.76 6.38
N ASN A 124 -18.00 -0.09 6.34
CA ASN A 124 -17.83 -1.53 6.12
C ASN A 124 -17.32 -1.85 4.72
N ALA A 125 -17.80 -1.12 3.70
CA ALA A 125 -17.35 -1.31 2.33
C ALA A 125 -15.88 -0.87 2.16
N MET A 126 -15.50 0.26 2.77
CA MET A 126 -14.13 0.77 2.81
C MET A 126 -13.19 -0.20 3.54
N GLU A 127 -13.62 -0.80 4.66
CA GLU A 127 -12.81 -1.80 5.37
C GLU A 127 -12.60 -3.08 4.57
N SER A 128 -13.66 -3.56 3.93
CA SER A 128 -13.58 -4.74 3.08
C SER A 128 -12.62 -4.50 1.91
N PHE A 129 -12.73 -3.34 1.25
CA PHE A 129 -11.83 -2.92 0.17
C PHE A 129 -10.38 -2.79 0.66
N SER A 130 -10.18 -2.10 1.78
CA SER A 130 -8.84 -1.80 2.30
C SER A 130 -8.10 -3.05 2.77
N THR A 131 -8.82 -4.09 3.19
CA THR A 131 -8.23 -5.37 3.62
C THR A 131 -7.36 -6.01 2.53
N TYR A 132 -7.75 -5.91 1.26
CA TYR A 132 -6.97 -6.47 0.14
C TYR A 132 -5.60 -5.81 -0.03
N PHE A 133 -5.52 -4.50 0.18
CA PHE A 133 -4.29 -3.72 0.04
C PHE A 133 -3.45 -3.75 1.31
N ALA A 134 -4.08 -3.61 2.48
CA ALA A 134 -3.40 -3.65 3.77
C ALA A 134 -2.75 -5.02 4.07
N SER A 135 -3.31 -6.11 3.55
CA SER A 135 -2.73 -7.45 3.64
C SER A 135 -1.64 -7.74 2.60
N GLY A 136 -1.49 -6.90 1.58
CA GLY A 136 -0.51 -7.09 0.50
C GLY A 136 -0.90 -8.15 -0.54
N VAL A 137 -2.15 -8.61 -0.56
CA VAL A 137 -2.66 -9.54 -1.58
C VAL A 137 -2.89 -8.81 -2.91
N ALA A 138 -3.32 -7.55 -2.85
CA ALA A 138 -3.43 -6.65 -4.00
C ALA A 138 -2.29 -5.63 -4.04
N ASP A 139 -2.00 -5.10 -5.23
CA ASP A 139 -0.97 -4.08 -5.45
C ASP A 139 -1.51 -2.68 -5.11
N GLU A 140 -1.25 -2.27 -3.87
CA GLU A 140 -1.63 -0.97 -3.32
C GLU A 140 -1.13 0.21 -4.16
N LYS A 141 0.09 0.13 -4.71
CA LYS A 141 0.70 1.25 -5.42
C LYS A 141 -0.02 1.54 -6.72
N ILE A 142 -0.42 0.49 -7.43
CA ILE A 142 -1.18 0.62 -8.67
C ILE A 142 -2.59 1.16 -8.39
N ALA A 143 -3.25 0.68 -7.33
CA ALA A 143 -4.56 1.19 -6.93
C ALA A 143 -4.51 2.68 -6.55
N TYR A 144 -3.48 3.11 -5.81
CA TYR A 144 -3.30 4.50 -5.40
C TYR A 144 -3.31 5.48 -6.58
N LEU A 145 -2.68 5.12 -7.70
CA LEU A 145 -2.62 5.98 -8.89
C LEU A 145 -4.02 6.30 -9.45
N SER A 146 -5.01 5.44 -9.24
CA SER A 146 -6.37 5.62 -9.74
C SER A 146 -7.35 6.13 -8.69
N LEU A 147 -7.17 5.73 -7.43
CA LEU A 147 -8.17 5.92 -6.36
C LEU A 147 -7.66 6.75 -5.18
N GLY A 148 -6.36 7.04 -5.11
CA GLY A 148 -5.69 7.61 -3.94
C GLY A 148 -6.37 8.88 -3.44
N SER A 149 -6.58 9.86 -4.33
CA SER A 149 -7.24 11.12 -3.98
C SER A 149 -8.67 10.91 -3.50
N THR A 150 -9.51 10.18 -4.26
CA THR A 150 -10.92 9.97 -3.91
C THR A 150 -11.10 9.21 -2.60
N PHE A 151 -10.19 8.27 -2.31
CA PHE A 151 -10.18 7.51 -1.07
C PHE A 151 -9.77 8.40 0.10
N CYS A 152 -8.68 9.16 -0.04
CA CYS A 152 -8.20 10.08 0.98
C CYS A 152 -9.22 11.18 1.30
N ASP A 153 -9.85 11.77 0.29
CA ASP A 153 -10.89 12.80 0.47
C ASP A 153 -12.09 12.25 1.25
N SER A 154 -12.50 11.01 0.93
CA SER A 154 -13.61 10.36 1.64
C SER A 154 -13.22 9.99 3.07
N MET A 155 -11.99 9.51 3.26
CA MET A 155 -11.46 9.20 4.58
C MET A 155 -11.28 10.44 5.44
N GLN A 156 -10.98 11.61 4.86
CA GLN A 156 -10.87 12.85 5.62
C GLN A 156 -12.17 13.19 6.34
N MET A 157 -13.32 12.98 5.69
CA MET A 157 -14.63 13.14 6.30
C MET A 157 -14.93 12.08 7.38
N MET A 158 -14.47 10.84 7.18
CA MET A 158 -14.84 9.70 8.03
C MET A 158 -13.90 9.49 9.23
N ALA A 159 -12.64 9.88 9.11
CA ALA A 159 -11.60 9.67 10.11
C ALA A 159 -11.94 10.22 11.51
N PRO A 160 -12.60 11.38 11.66
CA PRO A 160 -13.01 11.88 12.98
C PRO A 160 -13.92 10.93 13.76
N ILE A 161 -14.62 10.03 13.07
CA ILE A 161 -15.50 9.04 13.67
C ILE A 161 -14.77 7.70 13.78
N LEU A 162 -14.08 7.27 12.72
CA LEU A 162 -13.45 5.95 12.66
C LEU A 162 -12.25 5.81 13.62
N ILE A 163 -11.46 6.86 13.81
CA ILE A 163 -10.28 6.82 14.67
C ILE A 163 -10.67 6.60 16.14
N PRO A 164 -11.59 7.40 16.75
CA PRO A 164 -12.06 7.13 18.11
C PRO A 164 -12.74 5.76 18.26
N LEU A 165 -13.42 5.26 17.23
CA LEU A 165 -14.03 3.94 17.24
C LEU A 165 -13.01 2.78 17.18
N SER A 166 -11.78 3.06 16.72
CA SER A 166 -10.67 2.12 16.60
C SER A 166 -9.78 2.08 17.84
N ASN A 167 -10.24 2.58 18.99
CA ASN A 167 -9.46 2.60 20.24
C ASN A 167 -8.96 1.21 20.71
N ASP A 168 -9.55 0.10 20.22
CA ASP A 168 -9.10 -1.27 20.49
C ASP A 168 -8.10 -1.82 19.45
N GLY A 169 -7.77 -1.04 18.42
CA GLY A 169 -6.88 -1.39 17.31
C GLY A 169 -7.43 -2.44 16.35
N ARG A 170 -8.68 -2.90 16.53
CA ARG A 170 -9.25 -4.01 15.75
C ARG A 170 -10.21 -3.51 14.68
N ARG A 171 -11.02 -2.52 15.01
CA ARG A 171 -12.04 -1.99 14.10
C ARG A 171 -11.42 -1.06 13.08
N PHE A 172 -11.77 -1.25 11.81
CA PHE A 172 -11.33 -0.39 10.71
C PHE A 172 -9.80 -0.33 10.54
N SER A 173 -9.08 -1.34 11.03
CA SER A 173 -7.62 -1.35 11.05
C SER A 173 -7.03 -1.35 9.65
N ALA A 174 -7.67 -2.05 8.70
CA ALA A 174 -7.21 -2.08 7.32
C ALA A 174 -7.43 -0.71 6.64
N THR A 175 -8.59 -0.10 6.85
CA THR A 175 -8.94 1.22 6.30
C THR A 175 -8.00 2.29 6.83
N LEU A 176 -7.81 2.36 8.15
CA LEU A 176 -6.95 3.36 8.77
C LEU A 176 -5.49 3.19 8.36
N ARG A 177 -5.00 1.94 8.26
CA ARG A 177 -3.66 1.66 7.75
C ARG A 177 -3.49 2.09 6.29
N LEU A 178 -4.46 1.77 5.43
CA LEU A 178 -4.43 2.19 4.03
C LEU A 178 -4.49 3.72 3.92
N TYR A 179 -5.32 4.36 4.74
CA TYR A 179 -5.44 5.81 4.79
C TYR A 179 -4.15 6.49 5.24
N TYR A 180 -3.43 5.93 6.22
CA TYR A 180 -2.11 6.40 6.58
C TYR A 180 -1.14 6.31 5.39
N ILE A 181 -1.06 5.14 4.72
CA ILE A 181 -0.14 4.94 3.59
C ILE A 181 -0.45 5.90 2.43
N TRP A 182 -1.72 6.03 2.06
CA TRP A 182 -2.16 6.86 0.93
C TRP A 182 -2.14 8.34 1.29
N GLY A 183 -2.55 8.70 2.51
CA GLY A 183 -2.55 10.06 3.02
C GLY A 183 -1.15 10.65 3.10
N SER A 184 -0.19 9.94 3.71
CA SER A 184 1.20 10.37 3.76
C SER A 184 1.82 10.51 2.37
N ARG A 185 1.44 9.65 1.42
CA ARG A 185 1.88 9.76 0.02
C ARG A 185 1.29 11.00 -0.67
N LEU A 186 0.00 11.26 -0.48
CA LEU A 186 -0.69 12.42 -1.05
C LEU A 186 -0.17 13.74 -0.46
N GLU A 187 0.13 13.77 0.83
CA GLU A 187 0.76 14.91 1.48
C GLU A 187 2.17 15.16 0.93
N ALA A 188 2.99 14.12 0.78
CA ALA A 188 4.31 14.23 0.17
C ALA A 188 4.24 14.77 -1.27
N GLU A 189 3.32 14.26 -2.09
CA GLU A 189 3.09 14.75 -3.46
C GLU A 189 2.67 16.23 -3.48
N THR A 190 1.84 16.64 -2.53
CA THR A 190 1.39 18.03 -2.36
C THR A 190 2.55 18.95 -1.97
N LEU A 191 3.36 18.54 -0.99
CA LEU A 191 4.54 19.29 -0.55
C LEU A 191 5.59 19.40 -1.66
N GLU A 192 5.82 18.33 -2.43
CA GLU A 192 6.72 18.37 -3.59
C GLU A 192 6.23 19.33 -4.68
N LYS A 193 4.92 19.40 -4.90
CA LYS A 193 4.32 20.36 -5.83
C LYS A 193 4.51 21.79 -5.33
N GLN A 194 4.23 22.05 -4.06
CA GLN A 194 4.42 23.36 -3.43
C GLN A 194 5.89 23.81 -3.47
N LYS A 195 6.84 22.90 -3.18
CA LYS A 195 8.28 23.15 -3.30
C LYS A 195 8.65 23.61 -4.71
N ARG A 196 8.21 22.86 -5.73
CA ARG A 196 8.45 23.20 -7.14
C ARG A 196 7.89 24.58 -7.51
N ASP A 197 6.69 24.89 -7.04
CA ASP A 197 6.06 26.19 -7.29
C ASP A 197 6.80 27.35 -6.59
N ILE A 198 7.30 27.13 -5.38
CA ILE A 198 8.11 28.11 -4.63
C ILE A 198 9.46 28.34 -5.31
N GLU A 199 10.15 27.29 -5.73
CA GLU A 199 11.43 27.39 -6.48
C GLU A 199 11.26 28.16 -7.80
N LYS A 200 10.16 27.91 -8.52
CA LYS A 200 9.79 28.66 -9.72
C LYS A 200 9.52 30.14 -9.42
N LYS A 201 8.84 30.45 -8.31
CA LYS A 201 8.61 31.83 -7.87
C LYS A 201 9.91 32.53 -7.47
N LEU A 202 10.80 31.85 -6.74
CA LEU A 202 12.09 32.40 -6.31
C LEU A 202 13.00 32.71 -7.50
N SER A 203 13.12 31.79 -8.46
CA SER A 203 13.92 32.00 -9.67
C SER A 203 13.38 33.12 -10.57
N SER A 204 12.07 33.38 -10.54
CA SER A 204 11.45 34.48 -11.30
C SER A 204 11.65 35.87 -10.69
N LYS A 205 11.97 35.97 -9.39
CA LYS A 205 12.19 37.26 -8.71
C LYS A 205 13.67 37.65 -8.81
N LYS A 206 13.97 38.73 -9.52
CA LYS A 206 15.31 39.35 -9.47
C LYS A 206 15.58 39.85 -8.05
N GLN A 207 16.65 39.36 -7.43
CA GLN A 207 17.16 39.92 -6.19
C GLN A 207 17.82 41.27 -6.48
N THR A 208 17.11 42.36 -6.24
CA THR A 208 17.72 43.69 -6.17
C THR A 208 18.41 43.83 -4.81
N SER A 209 19.74 43.76 -4.81
CA SER A 209 20.53 44.18 -3.65
C SER A 209 20.80 45.68 -3.73
N VAL A 210 20.55 46.39 -2.64
CA VAL A 210 20.95 47.79 -2.51
C VAL A 210 22.44 47.79 -2.20
N LYS A 211 23.26 48.36 -3.11
CA LYS A 211 24.69 48.56 -2.83
C LYS A 211 24.84 49.51 -1.65
N VAL A 212 25.60 49.11 -0.64
CA VAL A 212 25.92 49.97 0.51
C VAL A 212 26.83 51.10 0.03
N VAL A 213 26.50 52.34 0.38
CA VAL A 213 27.31 53.51 0.04
C VAL A 213 28.61 53.47 0.85
N GLY A 214 29.77 53.46 0.18
CA GLY A 214 31.09 53.56 0.81
C GLY A 214 32.08 52.41 0.56
N THR A 215 31.75 51.39 -0.25
CA THR A 215 32.65 50.23 -0.49
C THR A 215 33.60 50.37 -1.69
N ASN A 216 33.64 51.54 -2.34
CA ASN A 216 34.70 51.91 -3.28
C ASN A 216 35.42 53.14 -2.72
N ALA A 217 36.41 52.90 -1.85
CA ALA A 217 37.47 53.85 -1.53
C ALA A 217 38.80 53.14 -1.78
#